data_AF-A0A960AEB5-F1
#
_entry.id   AF-A0A960AEB5-F1
#
_cell.length_a   1.000
_cell.length_b   1.000
_cell.length_c   1.000
_cell.angle_alpha   90.00
_cell.angle_beta   90.00
_cell.angle_gamma   90.00
#
_symmetry.space_group_name_H-M   'P 1'
#
loop_
_entity.id
_entity.type
_entity.pdbx_description
1 polymer ?
#
loop_
_entity_poly.entity_id
_entity_poly.type
_entity_poly.pdbx_seq_one_letter_code
_entity_poly.pdbx_strand_id
1 'polypeptide(L)'
;TTVDGQQACVFHNRTDFAPSSGQGGAGCALHALAFRLGKNPVETKPDVCWQLPIRRTFREVERQDGSRYTEVSIGEYDRRGWGPGGHDLDWYCSGNTEAHVAVEPVYVTHEAELTELMGRPAYEELVRHCDAHLRSRSALALHPADPR
;
A
#
# COMPACT_ATOMS: atom_id res chain seq x y z
N THR A 1 5.67 -0.18 24.21
CA THR A 1 5.21 -0.74 25.49
C THR A 1 5.50 -2.21 25.51
N THR A 2 6.18 -2.70 26.54
CA THR A 2 6.41 -4.14 26.73
C THR A 2 5.21 -4.72 27.50
N VAL A 3 4.55 -5.72 26.95
CA VAL A 3 3.46 -6.46 27.62
C VAL A 3 3.90 -7.92 27.66
N ASP A 4 3.95 -8.50 28.86
CA ASP A 4 4.43 -9.88 29.11
C ASP A 4 5.78 -10.19 28.45
N GLY A 5 6.72 -9.24 28.56
CA GLY A 5 8.07 -9.37 27.99
C GLY A 5 8.19 -9.13 26.49
N GLN A 6 7.09 -8.77 25.80
CA GLN A 6 7.08 -8.59 24.35
C GLN A 6 6.80 -7.16 23.91
N GLN A 7 7.50 -6.71 22.87
CA GLN A 7 7.22 -5.45 22.18
C GLN A 7 6.57 -5.72 20.83
N ALA A 8 5.25 -5.58 20.75
CA ALA A 8 4.50 -5.68 19.49
C ALA A 8 3.25 -4.78 19.54
N CYS A 9 2.55 -4.68 18.41
CA CYS A 9 1.23 -4.05 18.33
C CYS A 9 0.21 -4.76 19.25
N VAL A 10 -0.73 -4.02 19.82
CA VAL A 10 -1.81 -4.55 20.68
C VAL A 10 -2.70 -5.59 19.95
N PHE A 11 -2.77 -5.54 18.62
CA PHE A 11 -3.50 -6.49 17.79
C PHE A 11 -2.66 -7.68 17.32
N HIS A 12 -1.44 -7.84 17.82
CA HIS A 12 -0.59 -8.98 17.48
C HIS A 12 -0.97 -10.19 18.35
N ASN A 13 -1.62 -11.18 17.74
CA ASN A 13 -1.77 -12.50 18.35
C ASN A 13 -0.39 -13.11 18.54
N ARG A 14 -0.19 -13.71 19.72
CA ARG A 14 1.06 -14.36 20.11
C ARG A 14 1.21 -15.75 19.49
N THR A 15 2.41 -16.31 19.52
CA THR A 15 2.69 -17.66 18.99
C THR A 15 1.88 -18.75 19.65
N ASP A 16 1.52 -18.57 20.92
CA ASP A 16 0.69 -19.45 21.74
C ASP A 16 -0.81 -19.11 21.69
N PHE A 17 -1.23 -18.14 20.87
CA PHE A 17 -2.64 -17.81 20.70
C PHE A 17 -3.39 -19.02 20.10
N ALA A 18 -4.34 -19.57 20.86
CA ALA A 18 -5.14 -20.73 20.46
C ALA A 18 -6.65 -20.47 20.70
N PRO A 19 -7.38 -19.92 19.72
CA PRO A 19 -8.80 -19.67 19.86
C PRO A 19 -9.59 -20.99 19.83
N SER A 20 -10.70 -21.06 20.55
CA SER A 20 -11.57 -22.25 20.56
C SER A 20 -12.19 -22.60 19.20
N SER A 21 -12.17 -21.67 18.25
CA SER A 21 -12.79 -21.80 16.93
C SER A 21 -11.87 -22.35 15.83
N GLY A 22 -10.62 -22.72 16.11
CA GLY A 22 -9.73 -23.31 15.11
C GLY A 22 -8.25 -23.17 15.43
N GLN A 23 -7.40 -23.30 14.40
CA GLN A 23 -5.96 -23.06 14.53
C GLN A 23 -5.70 -21.56 14.72
N GLY A 24 -4.98 -21.23 15.79
CA GLY A 24 -4.48 -19.88 16.05
C GLY A 24 -3.04 -19.71 15.57
N GLY A 25 -2.26 -18.96 16.34
CA GLY A 25 -0.85 -18.66 16.06
C GLY A 25 -0.57 -17.17 15.93
N ALA A 26 0.71 -16.87 15.69
CA ALA A 26 1.19 -15.51 15.63
C ALA A 26 0.67 -14.78 14.39
N GLY A 27 0.27 -13.51 14.54
CA GLY A 27 -0.16 -12.69 13.42
C GLY A 27 -1.08 -11.54 13.80
N CYS A 28 -1.51 -10.76 12.81
CA CYS A 28 -2.45 -9.66 13.03
C CYS A 28 -3.86 -10.20 13.26
N ALA A 29 -4.44 -9.93 14.43
CA ALA A 29 -5.81 -10.34 14.79
C ALA A 29 -6.86 -9.83 13.78
N LEU A 30 -6.69 -8.62 13.26
CA LEU A 30 -7.60 -8.00 12.29
C LEU A 30 -7.50 -8.63 10.89
N HIS A 31 -6.32 -9.11 10.52
CA HIS A 31 -6.14 -9.88 9.28
C HIS A 31 -6.80 -11.26 9.40
N ALA A 32 -6.61 -11.95 10.55
CA ALA A 32 -7.28 -13.21 10.83
C ALA A 32 -8.81 -13.04 10.90
N LEU A 33 -9.31 -11.89 11.34
CA LEU A 33 -10.73 -11.54 11.26
C LEU A 33 -11.22 -11.45 9.81
N ALA A 34 -10.49 -10.73 8.95
CA ALA A 34 -10.83 -10.60 7.52
C ALA A 34 -10.97 -11.97 6.86
N PHE A 35 -9.99 -12.85 7.08
CA PHE A 35 -9.99 -14.21 6.55
C PHE A 35 -11.20 -15.03 7.04
N ARG A 36 -11.50 -14.99 8.34
CA ARG A 36 -12.67 -15.70 8.91
C ARG A 36 -14.00 -15.20 8.36
N LEU A 37 -14.09 -13.93 8.01
CA LEU A 37 -15.29 -13.32 7.43
C LEU A 37 -15.34 -13.43 5.91
N GLY A 38 -14.28 -13.95 5.25
CA GLY A 38 -14.18 -13.94 3.79
C GLY A 38 -14.14 -12.52 3.20
N LYS A 39 -13.57 -11.56 3.93
CA LYS A 39 -13.51 -10.14 3.58
C LYS A 39 -12.10 -9.70 3.21
N ASN A 40 -11.99 -8.61 2.46
CA ASN A 40 -10.69 -7.99 2.21
C ASN A 40 -10.16 -7.35 3.52
N PRO A 41 -8.84 -7.46 3.84
CA PRO A 41 -8.28 -6.82 5.02
C PRO A 41 -8.48 -5.30 5.12
N VAL A 42 -8.68 -4.58 4.01
CA VAL A 42 -9.05 -3.15 3.98
C VAL A 42 -10.34 -2.90 4.77
N GLU A 43 -11.27 -3.84 4.77
CA GLU A 43 -12.56 -3.71 5.47
C GLU A 43 -12.47 -3.92 6.99
N THR A 44 -11.40 -4.54 7.50
CA THR A 44 -11.30 -4.91 8.92
C THR A 44 -10.12 -4.27 9.63
N LYS A 45 -9.09 -3.84 8.90
CA LYS A 45 -7.93 -3.15 9.44
C LYS A 45 -8.19 -1.63 9.46
N PRO A 46 -7.65 -0.89 10.43
CA PRO A 46 -7.61 0.56 10.32
C PRO A 46 -6.69 0.97 9.17
N ASP A 47 -6.92 2.17 8.65
CA ASP A 47 -6.23 2.75 7.51
C ASP A 47 -4.70 2.75 7.66
N VAL A 48 -4.19 3.08 8.84
CA VAL A 48 -2.75 3.02 9.16
C VAL A 48 -2.13 1.62 8.97
N CYS A 49 -2.92 0.56 9.10
CA CYS A 49 -2.43 -0.82 9.01
C CYS A 49 -2.49 -1.40 7.60
N TRP A 50 -3.54 -1.11 6.82
CA TRP A 50 -3.66 -1.63 5.46
C TRP A 50 -3.01 -0.72 4.43
N GLN A 51 -2.83 0.58 4.71
CA GLN A 51 -2.19 1.48 3.77
C GLN A 51 -0.77 1.05 3.45
N LEU A 52 0.05 0.63 4.42
CA LEU A 52 1.43 0.24 4.15
C LEU A 52 1.53 -0.93 3.15
N PRO A 53 2.32 -0.81 2.06
CA PRO A 53 3.34 0.22 1.80
C PRO A 53 2.87 1.41 0.94
N ILE A 54 1.58 1.60 0.69
CA ILE A 54 0.99 2.74 -0.02
C ILE A 54 0.90 3.97 0.90
N ARG A 55 1.37 5.11 0.41
CA ARG A 55 1.35 6.38 1.12
C ARG A 55 0.43 7.37 0.42
N ARG A 56 -0.50 7.96 1.17
CA ARG A 56 -1.29 9.11 0.73
C ARG A 56 -0.77 10.39 1.38
N THR A 57 -0.47 11.41 0.59
CA THR A 57 -0.10 12.74 1.07
C THR A 57 -1.03 13.80 0.52
N PHE A 58 -1.10 14.92 1.23
CA PHE A 58 -1.95 16.06 0.90
C PHE A 58 -1.07 17.32 0.95
N ARG A 59 -1.17 18.18 -0.07
CA ARG A 59 -0.61 19.53 -0.03
C ARG A 59 -1.61 20.53 -0.60
N GLU A 60 -1.67 21.70 0.01
CA GLU A 60 -2.41 22.83 -0.55
C GLU A 60 -1.57 23.53 -1.61
N VAL A 61 -2.16 23.77 -2.78
CA VAL A 61 -1.49 24.41 -3.91
C VAL A 61 -2.22 25.69 -4.28
N GLU A 62 -1.50 26.82 -4.21
CA GLU A 62 -1.97 28.10 -4.72
C GLU A 62 -1.42 28.33 -6.14
N ARG A 63 -2.30 28.66 -7.07
CA ARG A 63 -1.96 28.99 -8.45
C ARG A 63 -1.70 30.49 -8.60
N GLN A 64 -1.10 30.87 -9.72
CA GLN A 64 -0.76 32.28 -10.03
C GLN A 64 -2.00 33.18 -10.16
N ASP A 65 -3.18 32.61 -10.40
CA ASP A 65 -4.47 33.31 -10.43
C ASP A 65 -5.12 33.43 -9.04
N GLY A 66 -4.42 33.02 -7.98
CA GLY A 66 -4.92 33.02 -6.60
C GLY A 66 -5.88 31.87 -6.26
N SER A 67 -6.23 31.00 -7.22
CA SER A 67 -7.04 29.81 -6.92
C SER A 67 -6.25 28.78 -6.11
N ARG A 68 -6.95 28.06 -5.23
CA ARG A 68 -6.36 27.03 -4.36
C ARG A 68 -7.02 25.68 -4.57
N TYR A 69 -6.23 24.62 -4.48
CA TYR A 69 -6.72 23.25 -4.49
C TYR A 69 -5.85 22.35 -3.60
N THR A 70 -6.48 21.34 -3.00
CA THR A 70 -5.76 20.25 -2.34
C THR A 70 -5.26 19.28 -3.40
N GLU A 71 -3.94 19.14 -3.50
CA GLU A 71 -3.32 18.05 -4.27
C GLU A 71 -3.14 16.82 -3.37
N VAL A 72 -3.69 15.71 -3.83
CA VAL A 72 -3.54 14.40 -3.18
C VAL A 72 -2.58 13.57 -4.01
N SER A 73 -1.51 13.07 -3.39
CA SER A 73 -0.56 12.16 -4.04
C SER A 73 -0.63 10.78 -3.39
N ILE A 74 -0.64 9.74 -4.23
CA ILE A 74 -0.54 8.35 -3.80
C ILE A 74 0.77 7.80 -4.36
N GLY A 75 1.60 7.26 -3.48
CA GLY A 75 2.90 6.69 -3.83
C GLY A 75 3.33 5.63 -2.83
N GLU A 76 4.62 5.35 -2.79
CA GLU A 76 5.19 4.42 -1.82
C GLU A 76 5.46 5.13 -0.48
N TYR A 77 5.20 4.45 0.63
CA TYR A 77 5.87 4.76 1.89
C TYR A 77 7.31 4.33 1.75
N ASP A 78 8.23 5.29 1.80
CA ASP A 78 9.65 5.02 1.98
C ASP A 78 10.05 5.31 3.43
N ARG A 79 11.28 4.97 3.81
CA ARG A 79 11.81 5.27 5.16
C ARG A 79 11.76 6.77 5.50
N ARG A 80 11.85 7.67 4.51
CA ARG A 80 11.77 9.13 4.72
C ARG A 80 10.36 9.56 5.13
N GLY A 81 9.35 8.78 4.78
CA GLY A 81 7.95 8.98 5.21
C GLY A 81 7.71 8.85 6.71
N TRP A 82 8.68 8.31 7.47
CA TRP A 82 8.55 8.04 8.92
C TRP A 82 9.25 9.07 9.81
N GLY A 83 9.83 10.13 9.24
CA GLY A 83 10.64 11.08 9.99
C GLY A 83 11.88 10.40 10.60
N PRO A 84 12.37 10.87 11.78
CA PRO A 84 13.57 10.32 12.40
C PRO A 84 13.49 8.81 12.71
N GLY A 85 12.29 8.29 12.99
CA GLY A 85 12.10 6.87 13.30
C GLY A 85 12.29 5.93 12.11
N GLY A 86 12.29 6.45 10.87
CA GLY A 86 12.49 5.64 9.67
C GLY A 86 13.88 5.00 9.56
N HIS A 87 14.87 5.54 10.25
CA HIS A 87 16.24 5.02 10.28
C HIS A 87 16.35 3.68 11.01
N ASP A 88 15.44 3.42 11.96
CA ASP A 88 15.48 2.25 12.83
C ASP A 88 14.47 1.16 12.39
N LEU A 89 13.85 1.32 11.21
CA LEU A 89 12.91 0.34 10.65
C LEU A 89 13.67 -0.72 9.82
N ASP A 90 14.35 -1.63 10.52
CA ASP A 90 15.06 -2.78 9.93
C ASP A 90 14.12 -3.69 9.11
N TRP A 91 12.85 -3.75 9.51
CA TRP A 91 11.83 -4.59 8.89
C TRP A 91 11.21 -3.98 7.62
N TYR A 92 11.47 -2.71 7.32
CA TYR A 92 10.84 -2.04 6.18
C TYR A 92 11.56 -2.38 4.87
N CYS A 93 10.89 -3.14 3.99
CA CYS A 93 11.51 -3.74 2.81
C CYS A 93 11.02 -3.18 1.46
N SER A 94 9.91 -2.46 1.39
CA SER A 94 9.29 -2.10 0.10
C SER A 94 10.17 -1.20 -0.77
N GLY A 95 11.06 -0.41 -0.16
CA GLY A 95 11.98 0.48 -0.89
C GLY A 95 13.21 -0.21 -1.49
N ASN A 96 13.33 -1.53 -1.34
CA ASN A 96 14.39 -2.33 -1.94
C ASN A 96 13.92 -2.92 -3.28
N THR A 97 14.82 -3.02 -4.26
CA THR A 97 14.48 -3.53 -5.59
C THR A 97 13.93 -4.96 -5.58
N GLU A 98 14.35 -5.77 -4.62
CA GLU A 98 13.94 -7.15 -4.39
C GLU A 98 12.46 -7.26 -3.99
N ALA A 99 11.85 -6.16 -3.50
CA ALA A 99 10.41 -6.11 -3.22
C ALA A 99 9.55 -5.92 -4.48
N HIS A 100 10.18 -5.57 -5.63
CA HIS A 100 9.47 -5.22 -6.87
C HIS A 100 9.57 -6.31 -7.95
N VAL A 101 9.45 -7.58 -7.54
CA VAL A 101 9.59 -8.76 -8.44
C VAL A 101 8.28 -9.50 -8.68
N ALA A 102 7.14 -8.96 -8.26
CA ALA A 102 5.84 -9.57 -8.44
C ALA A 102 5.49 -9.72 -9.95
N VAL A 103 4.83 -10.83 -10.30
CA VAL A 103 4.40 -11.11 -11.67
C VAL A 103 3.27 -10.16 -12.09
N GLU A 104 2.34 -9.92 -11.16
CA GLU A 104 1.20 -9.04 -11.37
C GLU A 104 1.55 -7.60 -10.96
N PRO A 105 1.16 -6.59 -11.75
CA PRO A 105 1.38 -5.19 -11.41
C PRO A 105 0.66 -4.78 -10.12
N VAL A 106 1.29 -3.88 -9.36
CA VAL A 106 0.75 -3.36 -8.09
C VAL A 106 -0.67 -2.79 -8.22
N TYR A 107 -0.98 -2.08 -9.31
CA TYR A 107 -2.32 -1.49 -9.47
C TYR A 107 -3.44 -2.55 -9.61
N VAL A 108 -3.08 -3.79 -9.97
CA VAL A 108 -3.99 -4.93 -10.03
C VAL A 108 -4.09 -5.59 -8.65
N THR A 109 -2.95 -5.93 -8.05
CA THR A 109 -2.92 -6.67 -6.77
C THR A 109 -3.40 -5.83 -5.58
N HIS A 110 -3.32 -4.50 -5.67
CA HIS A 110 -3.78 -3.53 -4.67
C HIS A 110 -5.04 -2.76 -5.10
N GLU A 111 -5.91 -3.36 -5.91
CA GLU A 111 -7.18 -2.73 -6.31
C GLU A 111 -7.99 -2.22 -5.12
N ALA A 112 -8.10 -3.02 -4.05
CA ALA A 112 -8.92 -2.70 -2.89
C ALA A 112 -8.41 -1.45 -2.16
N GLU A 113 -7.11 -1.42 -1.85
CA GLU A 113 -6.47 -0.29 -1.17
C GLU A 113 -6.52 0.97 -2.03
N LEU A 114 -6.23 0.86 -3.33
CA LEU A 114 -6.23 2.00 -4.24
C LEU A 114 -7.65 2.55 -4.41
N THR A 115 -8.64 1.69 -4.60
CA THR A 115 -10.06 2.07 -4.70
C THR A 115 -10.53 2.77 -3.42
N GLU A 116 -10.15 2.28 -2.24
CA GLU A 116 -10.48 2.92 -0.96
C GLU A 116 -9.84 4.33 -0.85
N LEU A 117 -8.60 4.50 -1.33
CA LEU A 117 -7.89 5.78 -1.23
C LEU A 117 -8.39 6.84 -2.22
N MET A 118 -8.71 6.46 -3.47
CA MET A 118 -9.03 7.41 -4.54
C MET A 118 -10.48 7.35 -5.05
N GLY A 119 -11.23 6.33 -4.66
CA GLY A 119 -12.56 6.04 -5.19
C GLY A 119 -12.51 5.29 -6.52
N ARG A 120 -13.59 4.54 -6.80
CA ARG A 120 -13.73 3.72 -8.02
C ARG A 120 -13.46 4.49 -9.33
N PRO A 121 -14.02 5.71 -9.56
CA PRO A 121 -13.80 6.41 -10.82
C PRO A 121 -12.34 6.79 -11.07
N ALA A 122 -11.61 7.19 -10.03
CA ALA A 122 -10.19 7.53 -10.17
C ALA A 122 -9.32 6.27 -10.33
N TYR A 123 -9.70 5.15 -9.70
CA TYR A 123 -9.02 3.87 -9.90
C TYR A 123 -9.15 3.37 -11.34
N GLU A 124 -10.33 3.49 -11.96
CA GLU A 124 -10.53 3.12 -13.36
C GLU A 124 -9.63 3.93 -14.31
N GLU A 125 -9.42 5.23 -14.02
CA GLU A 125 -8.51 6.06 -14.79
C GLU A 125 -7.04 5.66 -14.58
N LEU A 126 -6.65 5.31 -13.34
CA LEU A 126 -5.34 4.76 -13.05
C LEU A 126 -5.09 3.46 -13.85
N VAL A 127 -6.04 2.53 -13.83
CA VAL A 127 -5.98 1.28 -14.60
C VAL A 127 -5.76 1.59 -16.08
N ARG A 128 -6.54 2.51 -16.66
CA ARG A 128 -6.42 2.90 -18.08
C ARG A 128 -5.01 3.39 -18.41
N HIS A 129 -4.42 4.22 -17.56
CA HIS A 129 -3.06 4.74 -17.74
C HIS A 129 -1.99 3.67 -17.57
N CYS A 130 -2.08 2.83 -16.54
CA CYS A 130 -1.13 1.74 -16.28
C CYS A 130 -1.15 0.69 -17.39
N ASP A 131 -2.34 0.30 -17.85
CA ASP A 131 -2.54 -0.58 -18.98
C ASP A 131 -1.91 -0.03 -20.27
N ALA A 132 -2.12 1.26 -20.54
CA ALA A 132 -1.51 1.93 -21.68
C ALA A 132 0.02 1.94 -21.58
N HIS A 133 0.57 2.20 -20.40
CA HIS A 133 2.01 2.15 -20.13
C HIS A 133 2.59 0.74 -20.33
N LEU A 134 1.95 -0.30 -19.80
CA LEU A 134 2.41 -1.68 -19.96
C LEU A 134 2.38 -2.12 -21.42
N ARG A 135 1.34 -1.74 -22.17
CA ARG A 135 1.26 -1.97 -23.62
C ARG A 135 2.32 -1.19 -24.39
N SER A 136 2.71 0.01 -23.92
CA SER A 136 3.72 0.84 -24.58
C SER A 136 5.15 0.44 -24.25
N ARG A 137 5.41 -0.46 -23.28
CA ARG A 137 6.78 -0.96 -23.00
C ARG A 137 7.43 -1.62 -24.21
N SER A 138 6.66 -2.16 -25.15
CA SER A 138 7.16 -2.63 -26.45
C SER A 138 7.48 -1.49 -27.43
N ALA A 139 6.87 -0.32 -27.27
CA ALA A 139 7.05 0.87 -28.09
C ALA A 139 8.06 1.89 -27.51
N LEU A 140 8.37 1.84 -26.21
CA LEU A 140 9.37 2.70 -25.57
C LEU A 140 10.81 2.37 -25.98
N ALA A 141 11.04 1.20 -26.58
CA ALA A 141 12.30 0.85 -27.23
C ALA A 141 12.40 1.41 -28.66
N LEU A 142 11.30 1.96 -29.21
CA LEU A 142 11.31 2.58 -30.54
C LEU A 142 11.63 4.06 -30.38
N HIS A 143 12.81 4.45 -30.81
CA HIS A 143 13.20 5.85 -30.89
C HIS A 143 12.30 6.57 -31.91
N PRO A 144 11.90 7.83 -31.70
CA PRO A 144 11.13 8.59 -32.69
C PRO A 144 11.75 8.71 -34.09
N ALA A 145 13.02 8.29 -34.25
CA ALA A 145 13.75 8.25 -35.51
C ALA A 145 13.98 6.82 -36.05
N ASP A 146 13.42 5.80 -35.41
CA ASP A 146 13.49 4.44 -35.95
C ASP A 146 12.72 4.37 -37.28
N PRO A 147 13.26 3.65 -38.28
CA PRO A 147 12.64 3.55 -39.59
C PRO A 147 11.27 2.86 -39.48
N ARG A 148 10.30 3.41 -40.22
CA ARG A 148 8.95 2.84 -40.34
C ARG A 148 8.92 1.70 -41.34
#